data_AF-A0A4S2KS51-F1
#
_entry.id   AF-A0A4S2KS51-F1
#
_cell.length_a   1.000
_cell.length_b   1.000
_cell.length_c   1.000
_cell.angle_alpha   90.00
_cell.angle_beta   90.00
_cell.angle_gamma   90.00
#
_symmetry.space_group_name_H-M   'P 1'
#
loop_
_entity.id
_entity.type
_entity.pdbx_description
1 polymer ?
#
loop_
_entity_poly.entity_id
_entity_poly.type
_entity_poly.pdbx_seq_one_letter_code
_entity_poly.pdbx_strand_id
1 'polypeptide(L)'
;KIEERGWAILNGSFGREGGWTYIGDLGSSVIDYVLGNDRAGEEINMVEEGIRTESDHVPLEVELTGPRVMETGRRKKEMELERSDWTEEGKREYHEKCEG
;
A
#
# COMPACT_ATOMS: atom_id res chain seq x y z
N LYS A 1 -5.04 16.59 4.92
CA LYS A 1 -5.12 15.14 5.24
C LYS A 1 -5.00 14.31 3.97
N ILE A 2 -4.64 13.02 4.04
CA ILE A 2 -4.58 12.15 2.85
C ILE A 2 -5.95 11.99 2.17
N GLU A 3 -7.02 12.01 2.99
CA GLU A 3 -8.42 11.97 2.56
C GLU A 3 -8.81 13.17 1.69
N GLU A 4 -8.34 14.38 2.04
CA GLU A 4 -8.57 15.61 1.24
C GLU A 4 -7.89 15.56 -0.13
N ARG A 5 -6.91 14.65 -0.29
CA ARG A 5 -6.22 14.39 -1.55
C ARG A 5 -6.80 13.18 -2.30
N GLY A 6 -7.93 12.63 -1.83
CA GLY A 6 -8.60 11.48 -2.44
C GLY A 6 -7.92 10.14 -2.17
N TRP A 7 -7.18 10.02 -1.06
CA TRP A 7 -6.51 8.78 -0.63
C TRP A 7 -7.11 8.24 0.67
N ALA A 8 -7.23 6.93 0.76
CA ALA A 8 -7.73 6.22 1.93
C ALA A 8 -6.76 5.10 2.35
N ILE A 9 -6.72 4.81 3.66
CA ILE A 9 -6.10 3.60 4.21
C ILE A 9 -7.08 2.45 4.03
N LEU A 10 -6.59 1.35 3.47
CA LEU A 10 -7.41 0.18 3.12
C LEU A 10 -7.23 -1.01 4.06
N ASN A 11 -6.37 -0.91 5.08
CA ASN A 11 -6.22 -1.94 6.10
C ASN A 11 -7.58 -2.18 6.81
N GLY A 12 -8.00 -3.44 6.91
CA GLY A 12 -9.27 -3.81 7.55
C GLY A 12 -10.53 -3.38 6.78
N SER A 13 -10.39 -3.02 5.51
CA SER A 13 -11.54 -2.84 4.61
C SER A 13 -12.09 -4.20 4.13
N PHE A 14 -13.22 -4.19 3.42
CA PHE A 14 -13.87 -5.42 2.90
C PHE A 14 -14.36 -6.42 3.98
N GLY A 15 -14.65 -5.92 5.19
CA GLY A 15 -15.29 -6.73 6.24
C GLY A 15 -14.36 -7.70 6.97
N ARG A 16 -13.03 -7.53 6.83
CA ARG A 16 -12.02 -8.26 7.59
C ARG A 16 -11.43 -7.34 8.66
N GLU A 17 -11.22 -7.83 9.87
CA GLU A 17 -10.42 -7.09 10.85
C GLU A 17 -8.97 -7.03 10.36
N GLY A 18 -8.41 -5.82 10.28
CA GLY A 18 -6.96 -5.67 10.17
C GLY A 18 -6.33 -6.16 11.47
N GLY A 19 -5.26 -6.94 11.37
CA GLY A 19 -4.47 -7.43 12.47
C GLY A 19 -3.14 -6.67 12.60
N TRP A 20 -2.07 -7.38 12.94
CA TRP A 20 -0.77 -6.79 13.25
C TRP A 20 0.21 -6.97 12.10
N THR A 21 0.80 -5.87 11.63
CA THR A 21 1.78 -5.91 10.52
C THR A 21 3.22 -5.99 11.01
N TYR A 22 3.45 -5.75 12.31
CA TYR A 22 4.74 -5.86 12.95
C TYR A 22 4.63 -6.54 14.31
N ILE A 23 5.57 -7.44 14.59
CA ILE A 23 5.63 -8.19 15.84
C ILE A 23 7.09 -8.22 16.30
N GLY A 24 7.42 -7.32 17.23
CA GLY A 24 8.73 -7.27 17.89
C GLY A 24 8.66 -7.71 19.35
N ASP A 25 9.83 -7.74 20.00
CA ASP A 25 9.98 -8.17 21.39
C ASP A 25 9.17 -7.34 22.40
N LEU A 26 8.87 -6.08 22.05
CA LEU A 26 8.12 -5.14 22.88
C LEU A 26 6.61 -5.18 22.64
N GLY A 27 6.13 -5.98 21.67
CA GLY A 27 4.73 -6.13 21.34
C GLY A 27 4.44 -6.04 19.84
N SER A 28 3.14 -6.04 19.52
CA SER A 28 2.64 -6.01 18.15
C SER A 28 2.11 -4.63 17.78
N SER A 29 2.27 -4.22 16.53
CA SER A 29 1.85 -2.90 16.03
C SER A 29 1.45 -2.96 14.56
N VAL A 30 0.66 -1.97 14.14
CA VAL A 30 0.30 -1.76 12.72
C VAL A 30 1.15 -0.60 12.21
N ILE A 31 2.18 -0.93 11.44
CA ILE A 31 3.13 0.04 10.87
C ILE A 31 3.19 -0.01 9.34
N ASP A 32 2.55 -1.01 8.73
CA ASP A 32 2.45 -1.20 7.30
C ASP A 32 1.00 -0.90 6.86
N TYR A 33 0.85 -0.12 5.80
CA TYR A 33 -0.46 0.34 5.33
C TYR A 33 -0.59 0.24 3.82
N VAL A 34 -1.77 -0.16 3.36
CA VAL A 34 -2.16 -0.07 1.96
C VAL A 34 -2.90 1.24 1.76
N LEU A 35 -2.37 2.11 0.90
CA LEU A 35 -3.00 3.36 0.50
C LEU A 35 -3.58 3.22 -0.91
N GLY A 36 -4.86 3.52 -1.06
CA GLY A 36 -5.54 3.56 -2.35
C GLY A 36 -6.25 4.88 -2.56
N ASN A 37 -6.35 5.32 -3.81
CA ASN A 37 -7.26 6.39 -4.16
C ASN A 37 -8.67 5.84 -4.46
N ASP A 38 -9.66 6.71 -4.60
CA ASP A 38 -11.06 6.30 -4.83
C ASP A 38 -11.21 5.34 -6.03
N ARG A 39 -10.40 5.51 -7.08
CA ARG A 39 -10.41 4.61 -8.26
C ARG A 39 -9.77 3.25 -7.97
N ALA A 40 -8.70 3.23 -7.18
CA ALA A 40 -8.03 1.99 -6.78
C ALA A 40 -8.94 1.14 -5.87
N GLY A 41 -9.80 1.77 -5.06
CA GLY A 41 -10.79 1.05 -4.24
C GLY A 41 -11.78 0.21 -5.06
N GLU A 42 -12.06 0.58 -6.31
CA GLU A 42 -12.94 -0.20 -7.21
C GLU A 42 -12.25 -1.44 -7.80
N GLU A 43 -10.90 -1.44 -7.85
CA GLU A 43 -10.10 -2.52 -8.41
C GLU A 43 -9.57 -3.46 -7.31
N ILE A 44 -9.60 -3.06 -6.04
CA ILE A 44 -9.16 -3.88 -4.91
C ILE A 44 -10.30 -4.79 -4.46
N ASN A 45 -10.06 -6.09 -4.53
CA ASN A 45 -11.01 -7.11 -4.06
C ASN A 45 -10.81 -7.41 -2.57
N MET A 46 -9.56 -7.35 -2.11
CA MET A 46 -9.17 -7.80 -0.78
C MET A 46 -7.86 -7.14 -0.33
N VAL A 47 -7.79 -6.85 0.97
CA VAL A 47 -6.56 -6.51 1.69
C VAL A 47 -6.53 -7.34 2.96
N GLU A 48 -5.52 -8.19 3.12
CA GLU A 48 -5.38 -9.04 4.30
C GLU A 48 -3.92 -9.22 4.73
N GLU A 49 -3.71 -9.74 5.93
CA GLU A 49 -2.40 -10.18 6.37
C GLU A 49 -2.07 -11.53 5.76
N GLY A 50 -0.88 -11.61 5.17
CA GLY A 50 -0.31 -12.86 4.71
C GLY A 50 0.29 -13.67 5.87
N ILE A 51 0.85 -14.82 5.50
CA ILE A 51 1.46 -15.73 6.48
C ILE A 51 2.75 -15.13 7.03
N ARG A 52 2.93 -15.18 8.36
CA ARG A 52 4.14 -14.71 9.03
C ARG A 52 5.38 -15.36 8.42
N THR A 53 6.39 -14.54 8.17
CA THR A 53 7.71 -14.95 7.65
C THR A 53 8.77 -14.90 8.76
N GLU A 54 10.03 -15.19 8.44
CA GLU A 54 11.16 -14.99 9.36
C GLU A 54 11.47 -13.51 9.65
N SER A 55 10.70 -12.57 9.06
CA SER A 55 10.77 -11.15 9.37
C SER A 55 9.95 -10.80 10.62
N ASP A 56 10.34 -9.73 11.30
CA ASP A 56 9.54 -9.07 12.32
C ASP A 56 8.29 -8.39 11.73
N HIS A 57 8.23 -8.23 10.39
CA HIS A 57 7.06 -7.78 9.67
C HIS A 57 6.20 -8.94 9.15
N VAL A 58 4.89 -8.76 9.24
CA VAL A 58 3.86 -9.62 8.64
C VAL A 58 3.48 -9.00 7.29
N PRO A 59 3.53 -9.76 6.19
CA PRO A 59 3.20 -9.24 4.87
C PRO A 59 1.73 -8.79 4.79
N LEU A 60 1.47 -7.73 4.03
CA LEU A 60 0.13 -7.35 3.60
C LEU A 60 -0.09 -7.81 2.16
N GLU A 61 -1.11 -8.64 1.96
CA GLU A 61 -1.52 -9.16 0.66
C GLU A 61 -2.71 -8.37 0.13
N VAL A 62 -2.62 -7.96 -1.14
CA VAL A 62 -3.67 -7.19 -1.82
C VAL A 62 -4.06 -7.93 -3.09
N GLU A 63 -5.34 -8.22 -3.23
CA GLU A 63 -5.88 -8.80 -4.45
C GLU A 63 -6.52 -7.69 -5.31
N LEU A 64 -6.05 -7.59 -6.55
CA LEU A 64 -6.53 -6.61 -7.52
C LEU A 64 -7.26 -7.32 -8.67
N THR A 65 -8.50 -6.90 -8.95
CA THR A 65 -9.11 -7.11 -10.25
C THR A 65 -8.41 -6.18 -11.23
N GLY A 66 -7.59 -6.74 -12.13
CA GLY A 66 -7.00 -5.98 -13.23
C GLY A 66 -8.07 -5.19 -14.01
N PRO A 67 -7.68 -4.15 -14.77
CA PRO A 67 -8.63 -3.22 -15.36
C PRO A 67 -9.72 -3.96 -16.14
N ARG A 68 -10.99 -3.62 -15.88
CA ARG A 68 -12.12 -4.10 -16.69
C ARG A 68 -11.78 -3.84 -18.15
N VAL A 69 -11.58 -4.91 -18.91
CA VAL A 69 -11.34 -4.85 -20.34
C VAL A 69 -12.64 -4.38 -20.99
N MET A 70 -12.88 -3.07 -21.01
CA MET A 70 -13.63 -2.49 -22.11
C MET A 70 -12.74 -2.65 -23.33
N GLU A 71 -13.26 -3.40 -24.29
CA GLU A 71 -12.62 -3.95 -25.47
C GLU A 71 -12.15 -2.84 -26.45
N THR A 72 -11.17 -2.03 -26.05
CA THR A 72 -10.45 -1.12 -26.95
C THR A 72 -9.01 -0.95 -26.46
N GLY A 73 -8.07 -1.60 -27.13
CA GLY A 73 -6.66 -1.18 -27.13
C GLY A 73 -5.87 -1.47 -25.85
N ARG A 74 -5.28 -2.66 -25.83
CA ARG A 74 -4.23 -3.15 -24.91
C ARG A 74 -3.26 -2.04 -24.44
N ARG A 75 -3.44 -1.57 -23.21
CA ARG A 75 -2.34 -1.15 -22.32
C ARG A 75 -2.53 -1.91 -21.01
N LYS A 76 -1.74 -2.98 -20.81
CA LYS A 76 -1.45 -3.43 -19.44
C LYS A 76 -0.83 -2.21 -18.78
N LYS A 77 -1.52 -1.60 -17.83
CA LYS A 77 -0.92 -0.54 -17.01
C LYS A 77 0.15 -1.25 -16.18
N GLU A 78 1.40 -1.07 -16.58
CA GLU A 78 2.54 -1.55 -15.81
C GLU A 78 2.39 -0.93 -14.42
N MET A 79 2.25 -1.75 -13.39
CA MET A 79 2.23 -1.25 -12.02
C MET A 79 3.64 -0.74 -11.73
N GLU A 80 3.85 0.58 -11.79
CA GLU A 80 5.10 1.18 -11.32
C GLU A 80 5.20 0.94 -9.82
N LEU A 81 6.01 -0.05 -9.42
CA LEU A 81 6.47 -0.17 -8.04
C LEU A 81 7.55 0.88 -7.81
N GLU A 82 7.18 2.01 -7.23
CA GLU A 82 8.15 2.98 -6.72
C GLU A 82 8.60 2.56 -5.32
N ARG A 83 9.91 2.32 -5.14
CA ARG A 83 10.52 2.10 -3.82
C ARG A 83 11.38 3.31 -3.50
N SER A 84 10.95 4.14 -2.57
CA SER A 84 11.70 5.32 -2.14
C SER A 84 12.79 4.93 -1.12
N ASP A 85 13.98 5.52 -1.27
CA ASP A 85 15.06 5.39 -0.29
C ASP A 85 14.86 6.38 0.86
N TRP A 86 14.81 5.85 2.08
CA TRP A 86 14.67 6.63 3.32
C TRP A 86 15.98 6.74 4.11
N THR A 87 17.13 6.48 3.49
CA THR A 87 18.42 6.88 4.07
C THR A 87 18.48 8.39 4.29
N GLU A 88 19.41 8.87 5.12
CA GLU A 88 19.59 10.31 5.35
C GLU A 88 19.90 11.07 4.04
N GLU A 89 20.59 10.42 3.11
CA GLU A 89 20.83 10.95 1.77
C GLU A 89 19.55 11.00 0.94
N GLY A 90 18.76 9.92 0.92
CA GLY A 90 17.45 9.89 0.25
C GLY A 90 16.46 10.93 0.78
N LYS A 91 16.44 11.15 2.11
CA LYS A 91 15.64 12.21 2.75
C LYS A 91 16.07 13.61 2.29
N ARG A 92 17.37 13.87 2.21
CA ARG A 92 17.91 15.15 1.73
C ARG A 92 17.51 15.40 0.27
N GLU A 93 17.68 14.40 -0.60
CA GLU A 93 17.30 14.50 -2.01
C GLU A 93 15.80 14.72 -2.21
N TYR A 94 14.96 14.07 -1.39
CA TYR A 94 13.52 14.28 -1.41
C TYR A 94 13.16 15.72 -1.01
N HIS A 95 13.77 16.23 0.06
CA HIS A 95 13.59 17.61 0.50
C HIS A 95 13.98 18.62 -0.60
N GLU A 96 15.15 18.46 -1.21
CA GLU A 96 15.61 19.32 -2.31
C GLU A 96 14.66 19.32 -3.52
N LYS A 97 14.02 18.18 -3.82
CA LYS A 97 13.03 18.07 -4.91
C LYS A 97 11.67 18.68 -4.58
N CYS A 98 11.31 18.79 -3.31
CA CYS A 98 10.01 19.30 -2.87
C CYS A 98 10.01 20.81 -2.52
N GLU A 99 11.18 21.44 -2.38
CA GLU A 99 11.32 22.89 -2.12
C GLU A 99 11.26 23.77 -3.40
N GLY A 100 10.40 23.40 -4.37
CA GLY A 100 10.15 24.15 -5.60
C GLY A 100 9.05 25.20 -5.50
#